data_AF-A0AAV6YVT7-F1
#
_entry.id   AF-A0AAV6YVT7-F1
#
_cell.length_a   1.000
_cell.length_b   1.000
_cell.length_c   1.000
_cell.angle_alpha   90.00
_cell.angle_beta   90.00
_cell.angle_gamma   90.00
#
_symmetry.space_group_name_H-M   'P 1'
#
loop_
_entity.id
_entity.type
_entity.pdbx_description
1 polymer ?
#
loop_
_entity_poly.entity_id
_entity_poly.type
_entity_poly.pdbx_seq_one_letter_code
_entity_poly.pdbx_strand_id
1 'polypeptide(L)'
;MGSLSVWMLLLAPVTTLAIPLTPEDYRTQDVSGQFWHISDLHLDYSYHLTDDRTKVCLSSKGAKASSPGIFGDFMCDSPYGLILSSIQYIKTSGQKVDFMIWTGDSPPHVPVNQLSTKMVIDVIGNMTSTIRSLLPDMLVFPALGNHDYWPQVFFYYLVESQLTLPLSILR
;
A
#
# COMPACT_ATOMS: atom_id res chain seq x y z
N MET A 1 -64.63 30.57 61.97
CA MET A 1 -64.28 29.39 61.14
C MET A 1 -63.04 29.75 60.33
N GLY A 2 -61.86 29.36 60.79
CA GLY A 2 -60.59 29.59 60.10
C GLY A 2 -59.74 28.35 60.25
N SER A 3 -59.55 27.61 59.16
CA SER A 3 -58.77 26.38 59.12
C SER A 3 -57.31 26.74 58.84
N LEU A 4 -56.43 26.54 59.82
CA LEU A 4 -54.99 26.62 59.65
C LEU A 4 -54.49 25.27 59.16
N SER A 5 -54.17 25.17 57.86
CA SER A 5 -53.50 24.00 57.29
C SER A 5 -52.00 24.07 57.60
N VAL A 6 -51.54 23.20 58.48
CA VAL A 6 -50.11 22.96 58.74
C VAL A 6 -49.59 22.04 57.64
N TRP A 7 -48.68 22.56 56.81
CA TRP A 7 -47.95 21.74 55.84
C TRP A 7 -46.71 21.16 56.51
N MET A 8 -46.75 19.86 56.79
CA MET A 8 -45.61 19.12 57.33
C MET A 8 -44.66 18.80 56.16
N LEU A 9 -43.55 19.52 56.06
CA LEU A 9 -42.47 19.19 55.13
C LEU A 9 -41.74 17.93 55.62
N LEU A 10 -41.99 16.81 54.95
CA LEU A 10 -41.20 15.59 55.10
C LEU A 10 -39.84 15.79 54.42
N LEU A 11 -38.81 16.07 55.20
CA LEU A 11 -37.41 15.98 54.76
C LEU A 11 -37.04 14.49 54.70
N ALA A 12 -37.11 13.88 53.51
CA ALA A 12 -36.49 12.59 53.29
C ALA A 12 -34.96 12.77 53.30
N PRO A 13 -34.19 11.97 54.06
CA PRO A 13 -32.74 12.02 53.99
C PRO A 13 -32.32 11.50 52.61
N VAL A 14 -31.75 12.39 51.79
CA VAL A 14 -31.06 11.99 50.57
C VAL A 14 -29.78 11.30 51.02
N THR A 15 -29.82 9.98 51.13
CA THR A 15 -28.61 9.17 51.29
C THR A 15 -27.86 9.25 49.97
N THR A 16 -26.84 10.10 49.91
CA THR A 16 -25.83 10.04 48.84
C THR A 16 -25.12 8.71 48.97
N LEU A 17 -25.57 7.71 48.22
CA LEU A 17 -24.76 6.55 47.89
C LEU A 17 -23.58 7.08 47.09
N ALA A 18 -22.45 7.33 47.76
CA ALA A 18 -21.18 7.48 47.09
C ALA A 18 -20.89 6.13 46.43
N ILE A 19 -21.20 6.01 45.14
CA ILE A 19 -20.69 4.92 44.32
C ILE A 19 -19.17 5.09 44.37
N PRO A 20 -18.42 4.14 44.96
CA PRO A 20 -16.98 4.18 44.83
C PRO A 20 -16.71 4.13 43.34
N LEU A 21 -16.11 5.17 42.77
CA LEU A 21 -15.42 5.03 41.50
C LEU A 21 -14.30 4.03 41.79
N THR A 22 -14.60 2.74 41.66
CA THR A 22 -13.55 1.77 41.37
C THR A 22 -12.82 2.34 40.16
N PRO A 23 -11.49 2.29 40.11
CA PRO A 23 -10.82 2.47 38.83
C PRO A 23 -11.39 1.36 37.94
N GLU A 24 -12.45 1.68 37.20
CA GLU A 24 -12.89 0.94 36.03
C GLU A 24 -11.67 0.98 35.14
N ASP A 25 -10.88 -0.08 35.26
CA ASP A 25 -10.00 -0.67 34.29
C ASP A 25 -9.88 0.21 33.04
N TYR A 26 -9.19 1.36 33.16
CA TYR A 26 -8.75 2.13 32.01
C TYR A 26 -7.55 1.36 31.48
N ARG A 27 -7.83 0.13 31.06
CA ARG A 27 -7.02 -0.62 30.14
C ARG A 27 -6.97 0.27 28.94
N THR A 28 -5.90 1.05 28.85
CA THR A 28 -5.45 1.65 27.61
C THR A 28 -5.46 0.49 26.63
N GLN A 29 -6.54 0.39 25.84
CA GLN A 29 -6.56 -0.46 24.67
C GLN A 29 -5.34 0.01 23.89
N ASP A 30 -4.32 -0.82 23.82
CA ASP A 30 -3.14 -0.57 23.03
C ASP A 30 -3.59 -0.60 21.57
N VAL A 31 -4.12 0.53 21.09
CA VAL A 31 -4.56 0.69 19.71
C VAL A 31 -3.29 0.93 18.89
N SER A 32 -2.54 -0.14 18.67
CA SER A 32 -1.43 -0.13 17.72
C SER A 32 -2.01 -0.12 16.30
N GLY A 33 -1.77 0.98 15.58
CA GLY A 33 -2.09 1.07 14.16
C GLY A 33 -1.11 0.22 13.34
N GLN A 34 -1.61 -0.38 12.27
CA GLN A 34 -0.81 -1.24 11.39
C GLN A 34 -1.04 -0.83 9.93
N PHE A 35 0.01 -0.91 9.13
CA PHE A 35 -0.07 -0.67 7.69
C PHE A 35 0.80 -1.66 6.92
N TRP A 36 0.38 -1.99 5.71
CA TRP A 36 1.23 -2.71 4.76
C TRP A 36 2.11 -1.73 3.99
N HIS A 37 3.35 -2.11 3.73
CA HIS A 37 4.20 -1.40 2.77
C HIS A 37 4.63 -2.39 1.69
N ILE A 38 4.26 -2.08 0.44
CA ILE A 38 4.70 -2.80 -0.75
C ILE A 38 5.45 -1.86 -1.68
N SER A 39 6.38 -2.39 -2.46
CA SER A 39 7.20 -1.63 -3.39
C SER A 39 7.74 -2.53 -4.48
N ASP A 40 8.20 -1.94 -5.58
CA ASP A 40 9.05 -2.57 -6.60
C ASP A 40 8.46 -3.88 -7.11
N LEU A 41 7.18 -3.85 -7.50
CA LEU A 41 6.47 -5.05 -7.96
C LEU A 41 7.08 -5.60 -9.25
N HIS A 42 7.56 -4.72 -10.13
CA HIS A 42 8.20 -5.05 -11.41
C HIS A 42 7.54 -6.22 -12.14
N LEU A 43 6.34 -5.99 -12.69
CA LEU A 43 5.65 -6.99 -13.48
C LEU A 43 6.38 -7.23 -14.81
N ASP A 44 6.97 -8.42 -14.96
CA ASP A 44 7.43 -8.91 -16.25
C ASP A 44 6.28 -9.61 -17.00
N TYR A 45 5.65 -8.87 -17.92
CA TYR A 45 4.59 -9.39 -18.79
C TYR A 45 5.05 -10.49 -19.76
N SER A 46 6.36 -10.68 -19.94
CA SER A 46 6.93 -11.70 -20.82
C SER A 46 7.26 -13.00 -20.11
N TYR A 47 7.17 -13.05 -18.78
CA TYR A 47 7.58 -14.23 -18.01
C TYR A 47 6.77 -15.47 -18.41
N HIS A 48 7.46 -16.51 -18.88
CA HIS A 48 6.88 -17.82 -19.15
C HIS A 48 7.93 -18.92 -19.02
N LEU A 49 7.50 -20.13 -18.68
CA LEU A 49 8.39 -21.29 -18.61
C LEU A 49 8.64 -21.84 -20.02
N THR A 50 9.92 -22.04 -20.35
CA THR A 50 10.38 -22.55 -21.64
C THR A 50 11.73 -23.25 -21.48
N ASP A 51 12.05 -24.18 -22.36
CA ASP A 51 13.33 -24.90 -22.35
C ASP A 51 14.52 -23.98 -22.64
N ASP A 52 14.30 -22.98 -23.51
CA ASP A 52 15.30 -21.95 -23.80
C ASP A 52 15.33 -20.94 -22.66
N ARG A 53 16.20 -21.20 -21.68
CA ARG A 53 16.34 -20.38 -20.47
C ARG A 53 16.72 -18.92 -20.72
N THR A 54 17.15 -18.55 -21.93
CA THR A 54 17.40 -17.14 -22.31
C THR A 54 16.13 -16.38 -22.67
N LYS A 55 15.00 -17.08 -22.84
CA LYS A 55 13.71 -16.54 -23.26
C LYS A 55 12.63 -16.63 -22.21
N VAL A 56 12.98 -17.01 -20.99
CA VAL A 56 12.03 -17.09 -19.86
C VAL A 56 11.41 -15.74 -19.58
N CYS A 57 12.20 -14.67 -19.66
CA CYS A 57 11.78 -13.31 -19.33
C CYS A 57 12.66 -12.31 -20.10
N LEU A 58 12.11 -11.15 -20.46
CA LEU A 58 12.85 -10.07 -21.12
C LEU A 58 13.74 -9.31 -20.13
N SER A 59 13.34 -9.26 -18.86
CA SER A 59 14.09 -8.60 -17.77
C SER A 59 15.49 -9.17 -17.56
N SER A 60 15.73 -10.45 -17.89
CA SER A 60 17.06 -11.06 -17.83
C SER A 60 18.03 -10.56 -18.92
N LYS A 61 17.52 -9.84 -19.93
CA LYS A 61 18.29 -9.27 -21.05
C LYS A 61 19.12 -10.33 -21.79
N GLY A 62 18.56 -11.54 -21.93
CA GLY A 62 19.19 -12.68 -22.60
C GLY A 62 20.11 -13.52 -21.70
N ALA A 63 20.25 -13.17 -20.42
CA ALA A 63 20.86 -14.07 -19.46
C ALA A 63 19.97 -15.30 -19.25
N LYS A 64 20.61 -16.46 -19.04
CA LYS A 64 19.89 -17.70 -18.75
C LYS A 64 19.26 -17.60 -17.36
N ALA A 65 17.94 -17.78 -17.27
CA ALA A 65 17.27 -18.03 -16.00
C ALA A 65 17.89 -19.25 -15.30
N SER A 66 18.10 -19.16 -14.00
CA SER A 66 18.88 -20.16 -13.26
C SER A 66 18.08 -21.45 -13.03
N SER A 67 16.88 -21.32 -12.48
CA SER A 67 15.96 -22.40 -12.14
C SER A 67 14.52 -21.85 -12.15
N PRO A 68 13.99 -21.47 -13.33
CA PRO A 68 12.73 -20.76 -13.40
C PRO A 68 11.56 -21.62 -12.92
N GLY A 69 10.76 -21.06 -12.01
CA GLY A 69 9.58 -21.68 -11.44
C GLY A 69 8.31 -20.89 -11.75
N ILE A 70 7.16 -21.39 -11.29
CA ILE A 70 5.87 -20.72 -11.49
C ILE A 70 5.77 -19.34 -10.79
N PHE A 71 6.61 -19.12 -9.77
CA PHE A 71 6.67 -17.86 -9.01
C PHE A 71 7.89 -16.99 -9.35
N GLY A 72 8.68 -17.35 -10.36
CA GLY A 72 9.78 -16.52 -10.83
C GLY A 72 11.12 -17.25 -10.90
N ASP A 73 12.14 -16.46 -11.18
CA ASP A 73 13.57 -16.80 -11.16
C ASP A 73 14.33 -15.58 -10.65
N PHE A 74 15.47 -15.79 -9.99
CA PHE A 74 16.30 -14.67 -9.49
C PHE A 74 16.88 -13.77 -10.59
N MET A 75 16.93 -14.24 -11.85
CA MET A 75 17.38 -13.45 -12.99
C MET A 75 16.25 -12.68 -13.69
N CYS A 76 15.02 -12.83 -13.22
CA CYS A 76 13.83 -12.22 -13.81
C CYS A 76 13.17 -11.27 -12.82
N ASP A 77 12.51 -10.26 -13.36
CA ASP A 77 11.47 -9.52 -12.65
C ASP A 77 10.22 -10.40 -12.42
N SER A 78 9.27 -9.90 -11.64
CA SER A 78 8.17 -10.68 -11.09
C SER A 78 7.19 -11.18 -12.16
N PRO A 79 6.88 -12.48 -12.23
CA PRO A 79 5.70 -12.93 -12.95
C PRO A 79 4.44 -12.45 -12.23
N TYR A 80 3.34 -12.31 -13.00
CA TYR A 80 2.05 -11.94 -12.43
C TYR A 80 1.60 -12.84 -11.27
N GLY A 81 1.90 -14.15 -11.35
CA GLY A 81 1.58 -15.11 -10.29
C GLY A 81 2.22 -14.79 -8.94
N LEU A 82 3.46 -14.27 -8.93
CA LEU A 82 4.14 -13.86 -7.70
C LEU A 82 3.44 -12.65 -7.06
N ILE A 83 3.18 -11.61 -7.84
CA ILE A 83 2.48 -10.40 -7.38
C ILE A 83 1.07 -10.74 -6.89
N LEU A 84 0.34 -11.57 -7.64
CA LEU A 84 -1.00 -12.00 -7.23
C LEU A 84 -0.95 -12.74 -5.89
N SER A 85 0.03 -13.63 -5.71
CA SER A 85 0.18 -14.41 -4.47
C SER A 85 0.49 -13.53 -3.25
N SER A 86 1.29 -12.47 -3.41
CA SER A 86 1.64 -11.56 -2.31
C SER A 86 0.44 -10.71 -1.87
N ILE A 87 -0.33 -10.18 -2.81
CA ILE A 87 -1.56 -9.42 -2.51
C ILE A 87 -2.63 -10.35 -1.93
N GLN A 88 -2.72 -11.58 -2.43
CA GLN A 88 -3.63 -12.58 -1.88
C GLN A 88 -3.28 -12.93 -0.43
N TYR A 89 -1.99 -13.04 -0.10
CA TYR A 89 -1.55 -13.23 1.29
C TYR A 89 -2.00 -12.07 2.18
N ILE A 90 -1.83 -10.82 1.74
CA ILE A 90 -2.30 -9.62 2.47
C ILE A 90 -3.79 -9.76 2.81
N LYS A 91 -4.60 -10.12 1.81
CA LYS A 91 -6.05 -10.34 1.96
C LYS A 91 -6.39 -11.43 2.99
N THR A 92 -5.64 -12.54 3.00
CA THR A 92 -5.94 -13.71 3.84
C THR A 92 -5.16 -13.76 5.15
N SER A 93 -4.28 -12.80 5.40
CA SER A 93 -3.35 -12.79 6.55
C SER A 93 -4.06 -12.77 7.90
N GLY A 94 -5.31 -12.31 7.97
CA GLY A 94 -6.04 -12.10 9.20
C GLY A 94 -5.53 -10.91 10.04
N GLN A 95 -4.53 -10.18 9.54
CA GLN A 95 -4.03 -8.98 10.22
C GLN A 95 -5.05 -7.85 10.08
N LYS A 96 -5.30 -7.15 11.20
CA LYS A 96 -6.10 -5.92 11.20
C LYS A 96 -5.17 -4.77 10.80
N VAL A 97 -5.37 -4.25 9.60
CA VAL A 97 -4.50 -3.22 9.00
C VAL A 97 -5.37 -2.05 8.56
N ASP A 98 -4.89 -0.83 8.82
CA ASP A 98 -5.63 0.41 8.61
C ASP A 98 -5.51 0.93 7.17
N PHE A 99 -4.33 0.80 6.57
CA PHE A 99 -4.04 1.22 5.19
C PHE A 99 -2.82 0.51 4.60
N MET A 100 -2.55 0.78 3.32
CA MET A 100 -1.35 0.34 2.61
C MET A 100 -0.61 1.52 1.98
N ILE A 101 0.71 1.48 2.03
CA ILE A 101 1.59 2.34 1.23
C ILE A 101 2.15 1.49 0.08
N TRP A 102 2.08 2.02 -1.14
CA TRP A 102 2.69 1.41 -2.32
C TRP A 102 3.66 2.38 -2.98
N THR A 103 4.96 2.12 -2.90
CA THR A 103 5.99 3.07 -3.35
C THR A 103 6.46 2.89 -4.80
N GLY A 104 5.62 2.32 -5.67
CA GLY A 104 5.81 2.34 -7.12
C GLY A 104 6.69 1.22 -7.67
N ASP A 105 7.31 1.50 -8.81
CA ASP A 105 8.17 0.63 -9.64
C ASP A 105 7.44 -0.63 -10.13
N SER A 106 6.51 -0.40 -11.05
CA SER A 106 5.62 -1.42 -11.61
C SER A 106 6.14 -2.04 -12.91
N PRO A 107 6.66 -1.30 -13.90
CA PRO A 107 7.17 -1.87 -15.15
C PRO A 107 8.48 -2.65 -14.95
N PRO A 108 8.82 -3.60 -15.84
CA PRO A 108 10.02 -4.41 -15.71
C PRO A 108 11.29 -3.68 -16.16
N HIS A 109 12.43 -4.22 -15.78
CA HIS A 109 13.78 -3.82 -16.18
C HIS A 109 14.15 -4.32 -17.58
N VAL A 110 13.50 -3.78 -18.61
CA VAL A 110 13.85 -4.05 -20.01
C VAL A 110 14.52 -2.83 -20.66
N PRO A 111 15.22 -2.97 -21.79
CA PRO A 111 15.71 -1.83 -22.55
C PRO A 111 14.58 -0.85 -22.91
N VAL A 112 14.88 0.46 -22.91
CA VAL A 112 13.88 1.54 -23.13
C VAL A 112 13.04 1.34 -24.40
N ASN A 113 13.65 0.81 -25.46
CA ASN A 113 12.99 0.55 -26.75
C ASN A 113 12.05 -0.66 -26.75
N GLN A 114 12.02 -1.45 -25.67
CA GLN A 114 11.06 -2.54 -25.45
C GLN A 114 9.85 -2.10 -24.63
N LEU A 115 9.83 -0.86 -24.14
CA LEU A 115 8.68 -0.23 -23.49
C LEU A 115 8.14 0.92 -24.33
N SER A 116 6.96 1.39 -23.93
CA SER A 116 6.34 2.62 -24.41
C SER A 116 5.53 3.24 -23.28
N THR A 117 5.14 4.52 -23.40
CA THR A 117 4.22 5.17 -22.46
C THR A 117 2.94 4.35 -22.25
N LYS A 118 2.37 3.79 -23.33
CA LYS A 118 1.18 2.95 -23.22
C LYS A 118 1.42 1.70 -22.38
N MET A 119 2.52 0.99 -22.61
CA MET A 119 2.84 -0.23 -21.86
C MET A 119 3.09 0.06 -20.38
N VAL A 120 3.77 1.16 -20.06
CA VAL A 120 3.95 1.61 -18.67
C VAL A 120 2.61 1.86 -17.98
N ILE A 121 1.71 2.63 -18.64
CA ILE A 121 0.37 2.90 -18.12
C ILE A 121 -0.43 1.60 -17.96
N ASP A 122 -0.37 0.69 -18.93
CA ASP A 122 -1.09 -0.58 -18.88
C ASP A 122 -0.59 -1.46 -17.71
N VAL A 123 0.72 -1.48 -17.44
CA VAL A 123 1.30 -2.21 -16.30
C VAL A 123 0.87 -1.60 -14.96
N ILE A 124 0.98 -0.27 -14.80
CA ILE A 124 0.51 0.43 -13.58
C ILE A 124 -1.00 0.21 -13.37
N GLY A 125 -1.77 0.26 -14.46
CA GLY A 125 -3.21 0.00 -14.47
C GLY A 125 -3.54 -1.44 -14.07
N ASN A 126 -2.74 -2.41 -14.51
CA ASN A 126 -2.85 -3.82 -14.10
C ASN A 126 -2.64 -3.94 -12.59
N MET A 127 -1.52 -3.44 -12.06
CA MET A 127 -1.22 -3.48 -10.61
C MET A 127 -2.30 -2.80 -9.77
N THR A 128 -2.74 -1.61 -10.19
CA THR A 128 -3.81 -0.87 -9.53
C THR A 128 -5.12 -1.68 -9.52
N SER A 129 -5.47 -2.30 -10.64
CA SER A 129 -6.69 -3.10 -10.76
C SER A 129 -6.62 -4.36 -9.90
N THR A 130 -5.48 -5.04 -9.85
CA THR A 130 -5.26 -6.23 -9.02
C THR A 130 -5.39 -5.89 -7.54
N ILE A 131 -4.74 -4.83 -7.07
CA ILE A 131 -4.84 -4.37 -5.67
C ILE A 131 -6.29 -4.03 -5.32
N ARG A 132 -6.96 -3.20 -6.15
CA ARG A 132 -8.36 -2.80 -5.92
C ARG A 132 -9.33 -3.97 -5.94
N SER A 133 -9.10 -4.95 -6.81
CA SER A 133 -9.98 -6.12 -6.91
C SER A 133 -9.82 -7.06 -5.70
N LEU A 134 -8.61 -7.19 -5.15
CA LEU A 134 -8.36 -8.09 -4.02
C LEU A 134 -8.63 -7.44 -2.68
N LEU A 135 -8.39 -6.13 -2.56
CA LEU A 135 -8.49 -5.34 -1.34
C LEU A 135 -9.44 -4.14 -1.56
N PRO A 136 -10.73 -4.37 -1.87
CA PRO A 136 -11.66 -3.30 -2.28
C PRO A 136 -11.88 -2.22 -1.23
N ASP A 137 -11.79 -2.56 0.05
CA ASP A 137 -12.03 -1.66 1.17
C ASP A 137 -10.73 -1.06 1.77
N MET A 138 -9.56 -1.48 1.25
CA MET A 138 -8.27 -1.00 1.74
C MET A 138 -7.96 0.40 1.20
N LEU A 139 -7.63 1.33 2.09
CA LEU A 139 -7.08 2.62 1.68
C LEU A 139 -5.61 2.44 1.25
N VAL A 140 -5.29 2.84 0.02
CA VAL A 140 -3.95 2.69 -0.55
C VAL A 140 -3.39 4.06 -0.91
N PHE A 141 -2.18 4.36 -0.45
CA PHE A 141 -1.42 5.56 -0.77
C PHE A 141 -0.27 5.21 -1.74
N PRO A 142 -0.46 5.41 -3.05
CA PRO A 142 0.57 5.13 -4.04
C PRO A 142 1.55 6.29 -4.20
N ALA A 143 2.81 5.98 -4.51
CA ALA A 143 3.80 6.89 -5.04
C ALA A 143 4.38 6.30 -6.35
N LEU A 144 4.83 7.17 -7.24
CA LEU A 144 5.48 6.75 -8.50
C LEU A 144 6.98 6.53 -8.27
N GLY A 145 7.49 5.41 -8.76
CA GLY A 145 8.91 5.11 -8.85
C GLY A 145 9.53 5.57 -10.17
N ASN A 146 10.83 5.36 -10.35
CA ASN A 146 11.55 5.81 -11.55
C ASN A 146 11.25 4.96 -12.79
N HIS A 147 10.75 3.73 -12.63
CA HIS A 147 10.27 2.89 -13.73
C HIS A 147 8.81 3.19 -14.14
N ASP A 148 8.05 3.91 -13.32
CA ASP A 148 6.66 4.28 -13.60
C ASP A 148 6.52 5.46 -14.59
N TYR A 149 7.50 5.63 -15.48
CA TYR A 149 7.51 6.63 -16.53
C TYR A 149 8.22 6.09 -17.77
N TRP A 150 7.90 6.64 -18.95
CA TRP A 150 8.61 6.33 -20.18
C TRP A 150 9.13 7.60 -20.88
N PRO A 151 10.42 7.67 -21.23
CA PRO A 151 11.46 6.69 -20.91
C PRO A 151 11.76 6.66 -19.40
N GLN A 152 12.15 5.49 -18.88
CA GLN A 152 12.44 5.31 -17.44
C GLN A 152 13.50 6.31 -16.94
N VAL A 153 13.42 6.72 -15.67
CA VAL A 153 14.31 7.70 -15.01
C VAL A 153 14.18 9.14 -15.55
N PHE A 154 13.55 9.37 -16.70
CA PHE A 154 13.47 10.71 -17.30
C PHE A 154 12.76 11.74 -16.42
N PHE A 155 11.71 11.34 -15.72
CA PHE A 155 11.03 12.21 -14.76
C PHE A 155 11.97 12.71 -13.65
N TYR A 156 12.89 11.86 -13.17
CA TYR A 156 13.88 12.24 -12.16
C TYR A 156 14.79 13.36 -12.67
N TYR A 157 15.28 13.25 -13.91
CA TYR A 157 16.08 14.29 -14.55
C TYR A 157 15.30 15.60 -14.78
N LEU A 158 13.99 15.53 -15.05
CA LEU A 158 13.16 16.73 -15.15
C LEU A 158 13.02 17.44 -13.80
N VAL A 159 12.78 16.70 -12.72
CA VAL A 159 12.66 17.29 -11.38
C VAL A 159 14.01 17.85 -10.92
N GLU A 160 15.11 17.13 -11.14
CA GLU A 160 16.45 17.57 -10.78
C GLU A 160 16.90 18.78 -11.62
N SER A 161 16.55 18.85 -12.91
CA SER A 161 16.82 20.02 -13.76
C SER A 161 16.01 21.26 -13.38
N GLN A 162 14.80 21.10 -12.83
CA GLN A 162 14.00 22.21 -12.29
C GLN A 162 14.51 22.66 -10.91
N LEU A 163 15.03 21.75 -10.09
CA LEU A 163 15.67 22.09 -8.80
C LEU A 163 17.07 22.71 -8.95
N THR A 164 17.69 22.59 -10.13
CA THR A 164 18.98 23.19 -10.47
C THR A 164 18.86 24.47 -11.30
N LEU A 165 17.64 25.00 -11.52
CA LEU A 165 17.48 26.37 -12.01
C LEU A 165 18.20 27.31 -11.02
N PRO A 166 19.16 28.12 -11.49
CA PRO A 166 20.01 28.89 -10.60
C PRO A 166 19.15 29.87 -9.79
N LEU A 167 19.45 29.95 -8.50
CA LEU A 167 19.00 30.97 -7.52
C LEU A 167 19.31 32.43 -7.93
N SER A 168 19.58 32.72 -9.21
CA SER A 168 19.94 34.02 -9.75
C SER A 168 18.75 34.86 -10.26
N ILE A 169 17.50 34.43 -10.07
CA ILE A 169 16.29 35.20 -10.48
C ILE A 169 15.51 35.76 -9.27
N LEU A 170 16.17 35.94 -8.13
CA LEU A 170 15.67 36.79 -7.04
C LEU A 170 16.72 37.84 -6.67
N ARG A 171 16.79 38.89 -7.49
CA ARG A 171 17.23 40.24 -7.09
C ARG A 171 16.18 41.24 -7.52
#